data_AF-A0A1W1HVW8-F1
#
_entry.id   AF-A0A1W1HVW8-F1
#
_cell.length_a   1.000
_cell.length_b   1.000
_cell.length_c   1.000
_cell.angle_alpha   90.00
_cell.angle_beta   90.00
_cell.angle_gamma   90.00
#
_symmetry.space_group_name_H-M   'P 1'
#
loop_
_entity.id
_entity.type
_entity.pdbx_description
1 polymer ?
#
loop_
_entity_poly.entity_id
_entity_poly.type
_entity_poly.pdbx_seq_one_letter_code
_entity_poly.pdbx_strand_id
1 'polypeptide(L)' 'MHSLNPRNGQTALNMCTCGKLHFRYGSVTLHFESNEFTSFANAVAHLHARYKELRQPQPSGTIPTLHNDFCH' A
#
# COMPACT_ATOMS: atom_id res chain seq x y z
N MET A 1 19.28 18.68 1.08
CA MET A 1 18.60 17.60 0.33
C MET A 1 19.07 16.27 0.90
N HIS A 2 18.32 15.68 1.84
CA HIS A 2 18.61 14.32 2.27
C HIS A 2 18.14 13.38 1.16
N SER A 3 19.10 12.84 0.40
CA SER A 3 18.84 11.73 -0.49
C SER A 3 18.21 10.61 0.33
N LEU A 4 16.95 10.30 0.07
CA LEU A 4 16.31 9.09 0.55
C LEU A 4 17.05 7.94 -0.11
N ASN A 5 18.17 7.54 0.50
CA ASN A 5 18.88 6.34 0.13
C ASN A 5 17.83 5.22 0.19
N PRO A 6 17.44 4.59 -0.93
CA PRO A 6 16.50 3.51 -0.89
C PRO A 6 17.24 2.40 -0.15
N ARG A 7 17.08 2.37 1.18
CA ARG A 7 17.46 1.20 1.97
C ARG A 7 16.79 0.07 1.21
N ASN A 8 17.60 -0.88 0.76
CA ASN A 8 17.17 -2.12 0.13
C ASN A 8 16.26 -2.87 1.10
N GLY A 9 15.04 -2.36 1.28
CA GLY A 9 14.02 -2.90 2.14
C GLY A 9 13.52 -4.11 1.43
N GLN A 10 14.18 -5.25 1.68
CA GLN A 10 13.73 -6.53 1.20
C GLN A 10 12.28 -6.70 1.62
N THR A 11 11.40 -6.58 0.64
CA THR A 11 9.99 -6.83 0.82
C THR A 11 9.80 -8.31 0.60
N ALA A 12 9.29 -8.99 1.61
CA ALA A 12 9.04 -10.43 1.53
C ALA A 12 7.63 -10.72 2.03
N LEU A 13 6.92 -11.55 1.28
CA LEU A 13 5.62 -12.08 1.66
C LEU A 13 5.79 -13.60 1.80
N ASN A 14 5.73 -14.08 3.04
CA ASN A 14 5.96 -15.49 3.33
C ASN A 14 4.77 -16.08 4.09
N MET A 15 4.40 -17.31 3.74
CA MET A 15 3.48 -18.12 4.54
C MET A 15 4.29 -18.89 5.57
N CYS A 16 4.01 -18.65 6.84
CA CYS A 16 4.75 -19.23 7.95
C CYS A 16 4.18 -20.60 8.32
N THR A 17 5.00 -21.50 8.85
CA THR A 17 4.58 -22.87 9.23
C THR A 17 3.55 -22.90 10.35
N CYS A 18 3.37 -21.79 11.08
CA CYS A 18 2.28 -21.60 12.04
C CYS A 18 0.92 -21.27 11.40
N GLY A 19 0.82 -21.30 10.06
CA GLY A 19 -0.41 -21.00 9.31
C GLY A 19 -0.69 -19.51 9.09
N LYS A 20 0.18 -18.63 9.59
CA LYS A 20 0.05 -17.17 9.50
C LYS A 20 0.85 -16.60 8.35
N LEU A 21 0.44 -15.42 7.87
CA LEU A 21 1.08 -14.76 6.74
C LEU A 21 1.91 -13.56 7.23
N HIS A 22 3.17 -13.52 6.83
CA HIS A 22 4.12 -12.51 7.28
C HIS A 22 4.50 -11.60 6.11
N PHE A 23 4.26 -10.31 6.28
CA PHE A 23 4.73 -9.29 5.36
C PHE A 23 5.87 -8.50 6.01
N ARG A 24 7.07 -8.58 5.43
CA ARG A 24 8.24 -7.83 5.91
C ARG A 24 8.52 -6.65 5.01
N TYR A 25 8.71 -5.48 5.60
CA TYR A 25 9.17 -4.27 4.94
C TYR A 25 10.28 -3.61 5.78
N GLY A 26 11.54 -3.81 5.37
CA GLY A 26 12.70 -3.36 6.13
C GLY A 26 12.77 -4.03 7.51
N SER A 27 12.73 -3.23 8.58
CA SER A 27 12.71 -3.72 9.96
C SER A 27 11.30 -4.01 10.50
N VAL A 28 10.24 -3.69 9.74
CA VAL A 28 8.86 -3.92 10.14
C VAL A 28 8.39 -5.27 9.61
N THR A 29 7.80 -6.08 10.47
CA THR A 29 7.11 -7.31 10.06
C THR A 29 5.67 -7.25 10.55
N LEU A 30 4.72 -7.35 9.63
CA LEU A 30 3.31 -7.48 9.93
C LEU A 30 2.97 -8.98 9.94
N HIS A 31 2.34 -9.42 11.02
CA HIS A 31 1.83 -10.78 11.16
C HIS A 31 0.32 -10.72 11.00
N PHE A 32 -0.21 -11.61 10.16
CA PHE A 32 -1.64 -11.69 9.89
C PHE A 32 -2.15 -13.09 10.16
N GLU A 33 -3.29 -13.18 10.84
CA GLU A 33 -4.19 -14.31 10.65
C GLU A 33 -4.73 -14.32 9.21
N SER A 34 -5.24 -15.47 8.75
CA SER A 34 -5.72 -15.63 7.37
C SER A 34 -6.81 -14.63 6.97
N ASN A 35 -7.78 -14.38 7.87
CA ASN A 35 -8.86 -13.42 7.68
C ASN A 35 -8.38 -11.96 7.69
N GLU A 36 -7.41 -11.64 8.56
CA GLU A 36 -6.79 -10.32 8.64
C GLU A 36 -6.01 -10.00 7.37
N PHE A 37 -5.25 -10.97 6.86
CA PHE A 37 -4.52 -10.83 5.59
C PHE A 37 -5.47 -10.55 4.43
N THR A 38 -6.57 -11.31 4.35
CA THR A 38 -7.57 -11.13 3.28
C THR A 38 -8.17 -9.73 3.33
N SER A 39 -8.53 -9.26 4.53
CA SER A 39 -9.05 -7.90 4.74
C SER A 39 -8.02 -6.83 4.33
N PHE A 40 -6.76 -7.01 4.72
CA PHE A 40 -5.67 -6.11 4.35
C PHE A 40 -5.44 -6.06 2.83
N ALA A 41 -5.38 -7.21 2.16
CA ALA A 41 -5.20 -7.31 0.72
C ALA A 41 -6.33 -6.61 -0.06
N ASN A 42 -7.58 -6.78 0.40
CA ASN A 42 -8.73 -6.09 -0.19
C ASN A 42 -8.65 -4.58 -0.03
N ALA A 43 -8.25 -4.08 1.14
CA ALA A 43 -8.07 -2.64 1.37
C ALA A 43 -6.98 -2.05 0.47
N VAL A 44 -5.84 -2.74 0.33
CA VAL A 44 -4.74 -2.32 -0.57
C VAL A 44 -5.19 -2.34 -2.04
N ALA A 45 -5.96 -3.34 -2.45
CA ALA A 45 -6.50 -3.42 -3.81
C ALA A 45 -7.45 -2.25 -4.13
N HIS A 46 -8.35 -1.90 -3.21
CA HIS A 46 -9.24 -0.74 -3.36
C HIS A 46 -8.47 0.58 -3.42
N LEU A 47 -7.46 0.75 -2.56
CA LEU A 47 -6.59 1.92 -2.58
C LEU A 47 -5.87 2.05 -3.93
N HIS A 48 -5.32 0.95 -4.45
CA HIS A 48 -4.65 0.93 -5.75
C HIS A 48 -5.61 1.22 -6.92
N ALA A 49 -6.86 0.73 -6.85
CA ALA A 49 -7.88 1.07 -7.85
C ALA A 49 -8.15 2.59 -7.87
N ARG A 50 -8.33 3.22 -6.71
CA ARG A 50 -8.50 4.68 -6.63
C ARG A 50 -7.26 5.45 -7.07
N TYR A 51 -6.07 4.97 -6.71
CA TYR A 51 -4.83 5.55 -7.21
C TYR A 51 -4.74 5.56 -8.74
N LYS A 52 -5.18 4.46 -9.39
CA LYS A 52 -5.22 4.38 -10.86
C LYS A 52 -6.18 5.39 -11.46
N GLU A 53 -7.37 5.55 -10.89
CA GLU A 53 -8.35 6.54 -11.36
C GLU A 53 -7.81 7.95 -11.28
N LEU A 54 -7.15 8.32 -10.18
CA LEU A 54 -6.53 9.64 -10.00
C LEU A 54 -5.36 9.90 -10.97
N ARG A 55 -4.72 8.85 -11.48
CA ARG A 55 -3.60 8.96 -12.44
C ARG A 55 -4.03 8.88 -13.89
N GLN A 56 -5.28 8.53 -14.19
CA GLN A 56 -5.79 8.70 -15.53
C GLN A 56 -5.91 10.20 -15.82
N PRO A 57 -5.41 10.69 -16.98
CA PRO A 57 -5.68 12.05 -17.41
C PRO A 57 -7.19 12.25 -17.40
N GLN A 58 -7.67 13.11 -16.50
CA GLN A 58 -9.08 13.45 -16.40
C GLN A 58 -9.53 13.93 -17.79
N PRO A 59 -10.53 13.31 -18.44
CA PRO A 59 -11.10 13.89 -19.65
C PRO A 59 -11.60 15.27 -19.26
N SER A 60 -11.01 16.29 -19.89
CA SER A 60 -11.24 17.70 -19.63
C SER A 60 -12.74 18.02 -19.54
N GLY A 61 -13.21 18.20 -18.31
CA GLY A 61 -14.61 18.50 -18.01
C GLY A 61 -14.83 18.62 -16.51
N THR A 62 -14.84 19.88 -16.03
CA THR A 62 -15.14 20.31 -14.65
C THR A 62 -14.18 19.84 -13.55
N ILE A 63 -13.37 20.79 -13.06
CA ILE A 63 -12.45 20.67 -11.93
C ILE A 63 -13.25 20.50 -10.63
N PRO A 64 -13.19 19.36 -9.90
CA PRO A 64 -13.51 19.32 -8.49
C PRO A 64 -12.24 19.65 -7.70
N THR A 65 -12.33 20.60 -6.79
CA THR A 65 -11.25 21.01 -5.89
C THR A 65 -10.78 19.81 -5.06
N LEU A 66 -9.67 19.19 -5.47
CA LEU A 66 -9.01 18.12 -4.71
C LEU A 66 -8.40 18.74 -3.46
N HIS A 67 -9.06 18.53 -2.32
CA HIS A 67 -8.50 18.85 -1.01
C HIS A 67 -7.30 17.94 -0.78
N ASN A 68 -6.11 18.55 -0.78
CA ASN A 68 -4.84 17.88 -0.59
C ASN A 68 -4.66 17.54 0.90
N ASP A 69 -5.26 16.44 1.35
CA ASP A 69 -4.84 15.79 2.59
C ASP A 69 -3.57 14.98 2.30
N PHE A 70 -2.44 15.66 2.18
CA PHE A 70 -1.14 15.02 2.22
C PHE A 70 -0.94 14.38 3.59
N CYS A 71 -0.53 13.11 3.60
CA CYS A 71 -0.11 12.41 4.81
C CYS A 71 0.97 13.23 5.54
N HIS A 72 0.64 13.70 6.74
CA HIS A 72 1.57 14.33 7.69
C HIS A 72 2.31 13.28 8.53
#